data_AF-A0A212EJJ4-F1
#
_entry.id   AF-A0A212EJJ4-F1
#
_cell.length_a   1.000
_cell.length_b   1.000
_cell.length_c   1.000
_cell.angle_alpha   90.00
_cell.angle_beta   90.00
_cell.angle_gamma   90.00
#
_symmetry.space_group_name_H-M   'P 1'
#
loop_
_entity.id
_entity.type
_entity.pdbx_description
1 polymer ?
#
loop_
_entity_poly.entity_id
_entity_poly.type
_entity_poly.pdbx_seq_one_letter_code
_entity_poly.pdbx_strand_id
1 'polypeptide(L)'
;MFIENSGHKAEDLLVAVLSFLEFFDLNLADCRSQSYDNANNVSGIYSGLQARIHEMNDLAEHAPCAAHSMNLVGVHAVESKDCKKVDCNIAEVIDDYHGLIKVVADTRNEFESYEKKALKISEIQEYKTTVSRKRKRKLHADESRDGDVQLSGRDHFRVNTFNVILDNLDSELRKRCAAYEKIKKYAIHSNKPRYKPTTTQEIEILFGLHLATGIFSYPCLKMYWETGISIPLFSENMARDRIFELRNTLHLVDNTIIPAGCKDAFFKVRPIFDAVRNRCLELPLEKELCVDEQMVPFTGRHVAKQYIKELDNNLTKKIGYGAAIVLHLTKRIGESKGHELYFDNYFSSYHILQIMKQKGIMAACTARINRFSKPSLLSDKDMHKKPRGFSQEVSSFDEDVTVVKWLDNKITHLASNFVGIGEKDLVKRWCKKDKKFIDVERPEVVRKYNHAMGGVDLLDQCISYYRTFIKSKKWTLRMIFHASDLAVVQAYREHQTDNALLNIAKNKQLTLLHFRRQVAESLVLRNKIIIGKRGRPSGSSPIPQIIPRRPGEVRPVADIARDGVGHFPAHDEGLGTRCKMVGCKGRTRIKCIKCKVHLCLTKDKNCFLAFHL
;
A
#
# COMPACT_ATOMS: atom_id res chain seq x y z
N MET A 1 -11.48 -17.29 -40.19
CA MET A 1 -12.86 -17.41 -40.67
C MET A 1 -13.69 -17.83 -39.47
N PHE A 2 -14.78 -17.14 -39.19
CA PHE A 2 -15.55 -17.34 -37.96
C PHE A 2 -17.03 -17.52 -38.33
N ILE A 3 -17.70 -18.44 -37.65
CA ILE A 3 -19.14 -18.66 -37.75
C ILE A 3 -19.79 -17.82 -36.65
N GLU A 4 -20.91 -17.16 -36.94
CA GLU A 4 -21.65 -16.41 -35.91
C GLU A 4 -22.27 -17.36 -34.88
N ASN A 5 -22.36 -16.91 -33.62
CA ASN A 5 -22.74 -17.76 -32.49
C ASN A 5 -24.15 -18.35 -32.65
N SER A 6 -24.21 -19.61 -33.07
CA SER A 6 -25.43 -20.27 -33.55
C SER A 6 -26.29 -20.82 -32.43
N GLY A 7 -25.74 -20.96 -31.22
CA GLY A 7 -26.40 -21.53 -30.05
C GLY A 7 -25.41 -22.15 -29.07
N HIS A 8 -25.93 -22.85 -28.06
CA HIS A 8 -25.11 -23.54 -27.07
C HIS A 8 -25.38 -25.05 -27.02
N LYS A 9 -26.37 -25.56 -27.77
CA LYS A 9 -26.65 -27.00 -27.84
C LYS A 9 -25.84 -27.68 -28.95
N ALA A 10 -25.72 -29.00 -28.87
CA ALA A 10 -25.02 -29.80 -29.87
C ALA A 10 -25.72 -29.78 -31.23
N GLU A 11 -27.05 -29.67 -31.24
CA GLU A 11 -27.88 -29.60 -32.45
C GLU A 11 -27.66 -28.28 -33.19
N ASP A 12 -27.70 -27.16 -32.46
CA ASP A 12 -27.46 -25.81 -33.00
C ASP A 12 -26.08 -25.73 -33.68
N LEU A 13 -25.06 -26.31 -33.03
CA LEU A 13 -23.68 -26.37 -33.53
C LEU A 13 -23.53 -27.31 -34.73
N LEU A 14 -24.27 -28.42 -34.78
CA LEU A 14 -24.23 -29.36 -35.92
C LEU A 14 -24.77 -28.70 -37.19
N VAL A 15 -25.92 -28.02 -37.10
CA VAL A 15 -26.50 -27.28 -38.24
C VAL A 15 -25.52 -26.24 -38.75
N ALA A 16 -24.88 -25.49 -37.85
CA ALA A 16 -23.89 -24.48 -38.21
C ALA A 16 -22.65 -25.08 -38.91
N VAL A 17 -22.18 -26.25 -38.50
CA VAL A 17 -21.07 -26.97 -39.17
C VAL A 17 -21.50 -27.49 -40.54
N LEU A 18 -22.69 -28.09 -40.66
CA LEU A 18 -23.18 -28.63 -41.93
C LEU A 18 -23.39 -27.54 -43.00
N SER A 19 -24.09 -26.44 -42.67
CA SER A 19 -24.28 -25.32 -43.60
C SER A 19 -22.97 -24.60 -43.95
N PHE A 20 -21.98 -24.62 -43.05
CA PHE A 20 -20.64 -24.09 -43.35
C PHE A 20 -19.87 -25.00 -44.33
N LEU A 21 -19.95 -26.32 -44.17
CA LEU A 21 -19.34 -27.28 -45.09
C LEU A 21 -19.99 -27.20 -46.49
N GLU A 22 -21.31 -27.14 -46.55
CA GLU A 22 -22.10 -26.95 -47.78
C GLU A 22 -21.72 -25.65 -48.51
N PHE A 23 -21.62 -24.52 -47.80
CA PHE A 23 -21.21 -23.23 -48.36
C PHE A 23 -19.80 -23.23 -48.99
N PHE A 24 -18.91 -24.12 -48.52
CA PHE A 24 -17.54 -24.25 -49.03
C PHE A 24 -17.32 -25.44 -50.00
N ASP A 25 -18.39 -26.12 -50.42
CA ASP A 25 -18.33 -27.33 -51.27
C ASP A 25 -17.43 -28.44 -50.65
N LEU A 26 -17.50 -28.59 -49.32
CA LEU A 26 -16.72 -29.55 -48.54
C LEU A 26 -17.61 -30.72 -48.11
N ASN A 27 -17.30 -31.92 -48.59
CA ASN A 27 -18.04 -33.11 -48.21
C ASN A 27 -17.68 -33.57 -46.78
N LEU A 28 -18.69 -33.75 -45.92
CA LEU A 28 -18.49 -34.29 -44.56
C LEU A 28 -17.84 -35.69 -44.59
N ALA A 29 -18.06 -36.48 -45.65
CA ALA A 29 -17.44 -37.78 -45.85
C ALA A 29 -15.91 -37.74 -46.05
N ASP A 30 -15.30 -36.57 -46.23
CA ASP A 30 -13.84 -36.37 -46.24
C ASP A 30 -13.27 -35.96 -44.87
N CYS A 31 -14.14 -35.74 -43.86
CA CYS A 31 -13.69 -35.49 -42.48
C CYS A 31 -12.99 -36.74 -41.90
N ARG A 32 -11.78 -36.57 -41.35
CA ARG A 32 -10.99 -37.65 -40.72
C ARG A 32 -10.61 -37.35 -39.28
N SER A 33 -10.95 -36.17 -38.77
CA SER A 33 -10.79 -35.81 -37.37
C SER A 33 -11.57 -34.56 -37.00
N GLN A 34 -11.98 -34.49 -35.74
CA GLN A 34 -12.65 -33.36 -35.11
C GLN A 34 -11.97 -33.04 -33.78
N SER A 35 -11.77 -31.77 -33.46
CA SER A 35 -10.96 -31.34 -32.31
C SER A 35 -11.51 -30.07 -31.66
N TYR A 36 -12.05 -30.23 -30.46
CA TYR A 36 -12.69 -29.17 -29.67
C TYR A 36 -12.21 -29.21 -28.22
N ASP A 37 -12.64 -28.26 -27.39
CA ASP A 37 -12.40 -28.34 -25.95
C ASP A 37 -13.35 -29.34 -25.26
N ASN A 38 -13.08 -29.66 -23.99
CA ASN A 38 -13.77 -30.74 -23.26
C ASN A 38 -15.14 -30.28 -22.72
N ALA A 39 -15.85 -29.43 -23.47
CA ALA A 39 -17.19 -28.95 -23.13
C ALA A 39 -18.24 -29.98 -23.54
N ASN A 40 -19.13 -30.38 -22.62
CA ASN A 40 -20.08 -31.49 -22.81
C ASN A 40 -21.00 -31.37 -24.03
N ASN A 41 -21.30 -30.15 -24.49
CA ASN A 41 -22.09 -29.90 -25.70
C ASN A 41 -21.30 -30.15 -27.01
N VAL A 42 -19.97 -30.22 -26.93
CA VAL A 42 -19.08 -30.46 -28.08
C VAL A 42 -18.40 -31.83 -27.99
N SER A 43 -17.66 -32.12 -26.91
CA SER A 43 -16.96 -33.40 -26.69
C SER A 43 -17.82 -34.48 -25.99
N GLY A 44 -19.14 -34.37 -26.09
CA GLY A 44 -20.09 -35.27 -25.42
C GLY A 44 -20.30 -36.58 -26.20
N ILE A 45 -19.80 -37.70 -25.70
CA ILE A 45 -19.81 -39.00 -26.41
C ILE A 45 -21.20 -39.61 -26.70
N TYR A 46 -22.27 -39.08 -26.10
CA TYR A 46 -23.65 -39.58 -26.31
C TYR A 46 -24.59 -38.57 -26.97
N SER A 47 -24.26 -37.28 -26.95
CA SER A 47 -25.18 -36.20 -27.38
C SER A 47 -24.49 -34.87 -27.68
N GLY A 48 -23.16 -34.81 -27.67
CA GLY A 48 -22.39 -33.64 -28.07
C GLY A 48 -22.18 -33.60 -29.58
N LEU A 49 -21.66 -32.49 -30.10
CA LEU A 49 -21.30 -32.34 -31.52
C LEU A 49 -20.44 -33.53 -32.03
N GLN A 50 -19.51 -34.01 -31.20
CA GLN A 50 -18.70 -35.20 -31.46
C GLN A 50 -19.52 -36.40 -31.92
N ALA A 51 -20.49 -36.81 -31.10
CA ALA A 51 -21.30 -37.99 -31.36
C ALA A 51 -22.11 -37.81 -32.65
N ARG A 52 -22.68 -36.63 -32.84
CA ARG A 52 -23.54 -36.31 -33.99
C ARG A 52 -22.77 -36.25 -35.32
N ILE A 53 -21.52 -35.81 -35.31
CA ILE A 53 -20.63 -35.87 -36.49
C ILE A 53 -20.19 -37.31 -36.75
N HIS A 54 -19.90 -38.09 -35.70
CA HIS A 54 -19.48 -39.48 -35.82
C HIS A 54 -20.62 -40.42 -36.30
N GLU A 55 -21.88 -40.13 -35.94
CA GLU A 55 -23.08 -40.76 -36.49
C GLU A 55 -23.24 -40.56 -38.01
N MET A 56 -22.67 -39.47 -38.56
CA MET A 56 -22.70 -39.15 -39.99
C MET A 56 -21.44 -39.58 -40.76
N ASN A 57 -20.33 -39.79 -40.05
CA ASN A 57 -19.05 -40.23 -40.60
C ASN A 57 -18.24 -40.92 -39.49
N ASP A 58 -18.19 -42.25 -39.54
CA ASP A 58 -17.46 -43.11 -38.60
C ASP A 58 -15.95 -42.86 -38.60
N LEU A 59 -15.39 -42.37 -39.71
CA LEU A 59 -13.98 -41.99 -39.83
C LEU A 59 -13.64 -40.63 -39.17
N ALA A 60 -14.61 -39.88 -38.65
CA ALA A 60 -14.40 -38.57 -38.01
C ALA A 60 -14.03 -38.70 -36.52
N GLU A 61 -12.85 -39.25 -36.22
CA GLU A 61 -12.37 -39.43 -34.84
C GLU A 61 -12.23 -38.12 -34.05
N HIS A 62 -12.52 -38.16 -32.74
CA HIS A 62 -12.37 -37.01 -31.85
C HIS A 62 -11.01 -36.99 -31.13
N ALA A 63 -10.22 -35.95 -31.43
CA ALA A 63 -9.00 -35.62 -30.70
C ALA A 63 -9.27 -34.44 -29.74
N PRO A 64 -9.17 -34.62 -28.40
CA PRO A 64 -9.41 -33.52 -27.46
C PRO A 64 -8.36 -32.42 -27.65
N CYS A 65 -8.78 -31.15 -27.64
CA CYS A 65 -7.89 -30.01 -27.92
C CYS A 65 -6.67 -30.02 -26.99
N ALA A 66 -5.47 -30.10 -27.59
CA ALA A 66 -4.21 -30.16 -26.85
C ALA A 66 -4.01 -28.92 -25.95
N ALA A 67 -4.40 -27.72 -26.40
CA ALA A 67 -4.27 -26.50 -25.60
C ALA A 67 -5.19 -26.51 -24.37
N HIS A 68 -6.44 -26.96 -24.52
CA HIS A 68 -7.37 -27.09 -23.39
C HIS A 68 -6.93 -28.22 -22.44
N SER A 69 -6.47 -29.35 -22.98
CA SER A 69 -5.96 -30.48 -22.21
C SER A 69 -4.70 -30.14 -21.42
N MET A 70 -3.74 -29.41 -22.00
CA MET A 70 -2.57 -28.90 -21.27
C MET A 70 -2.95 -27.87 -20.20
N ASN A 71 -3.96 -27.02 -20.45
CA ASN A 71 -4.48 -26.11 -19.43
C ASN A 71 -5.13 -26.89 -18.26
N LEU A 72 -5.91 -27.94 -18.55
CA LEU A 72 -6.45 -28.84 -17.51
C LEU A 72 -5.34 -29.56 -16.74
N VAL A 73 -4.28 -30.04 -17.39
CA VAL A 73 -3.12 -30.63 -16.69
C VAL A 73 -2.44 -29.60 -15.77
N GLY A 74 -2.25 -28.36 -16.24
CA GLY A 74 -1.71 -27.27 -15.42
C GLY A 74 -2.60 -26.92 -14.22
N VAL A 75 -3.92 -26.88 -14.42
CA VAL A 75 -4.91 -26.67 -13.35
C VAL A 75 -4.90 -27.84 -12.37
N HIS A 76 -4.96 -29.09 -12.84
CA HIS A 76 -5.01 -30.28 -11.98
C HIS A 76 -3.71 -30.55 -11.21
N ALA A 77 -2.55 -30.19 -11.76
CA ALA A 77 -1.29 -30.16 -11.01
C ALA A 77 -1.37 -29.18 -9.81
N VAL A 78 -1.89 -27.97 -10.04
CA VAL A 78 -2.10 -26.94 -9.00
C VAL A 78 -3.27 -27.28 -8.05
N GLU A 79 -4.24 -28.07 -8.50
CA GLU A 79 -5.38 -28.52 -7.70
C GLU A 79 -5.16 -29.83 -6.94
N SER A 80 -4.03 -30.49 -7.15
CA SER A 80 -3.60 -31.67 -6.40
C SER A 80 -3.66 -31.41 -4.88
N LYS A 81 -3.98 -32.46 -4.10
CA LYS A 81 -4.41 -32.29 -2.70
C LYS A 81 -3.35 -31.63 -1.79
N ASP A 82 -2.08 -31.74 -2.13
CA ASP A 82 -0.97 -31.16 -1.37
C ASP A 82 -0.77 -29.66 -1.63
N CYS A 83 -1.05 -29.20 -2.86
CA CYS A 83 -0.95 -27.79 -3.24
C CYS A 83 -2.09 -26.92 -2.65
N LYS A 84 -3.16 -27.54 -2.12
CA LYS A 84 -4.31 -26.84 -1.50
C LYS A 84 -4.04 -26.27 -0.10
N LYS A 85 -2.77 -26.16 0.31
CA LYS A 85 -2.30 -25.27 1.40
C LYS A 85 -1.77 -23.97 0.79
N VAL A 86 -2.29 -22.82 1.22
CA VAL A 86 -1.89 -21.48 0.72
C VAL A 86 -0.55 -21.04 1.33
N ASP A 87 0.48 -21.86 1.11
CA ASP A 87 1.74 -21.86 1.87
C ASP A 87 2.87 -22.56 1.07
N CYS A 88 2.90 -22.35 -0.25
CA CYS A 88 3.84 -22.99 -1.17
C CYS A 88 5.30 -22.52 -0.97
N ASN A 89 6.25 -23.44 -1.09
CA ASN A 89 7.68 -23.14 -1.08
C ASN A 89 8.13 -22.82 -2.52
N ILE A 90 8.65 -21.60 -2.73
CA ILE A 90 9.09 -21.16 -4.07
C ILE A 90 10.36 -21.92 -4.52
N ALA A 91 11.11 -22.54 -3.61
CA ALA A 91 12.21 -23.41 -3.99
C ALA A 91 11.70 -24.67 -4.70
N GLU A 92 10.85 -25.46 -4.03
CA GLU A 92 10.20 -26.67 -4.57
C GLU A 92 9.57 -26.41 -5.94
N VAL A 93 8.77 -25.33 -6.08
CA VAL A 93 8.12 -24.96 -7.36
C VAL A 93 9.12 -24.70 -8.50
N ILE A 94 10.31 -24.16 -8.22
CA ILE A 94 11.34 -23.94 -9.25
C ILE A 94 12.07 -25.23 -9.59
N ASP A 95 12.32 -26.06 -8.58
CA ASP A 95 12.98 -27.34 -8.75
C ASP A 95 12.06 -28.31 -9.56
N ASP A 96 10.73 -28.24 -9.35
CA ASP A 96 9.69 -28.86 -10.18
C ASP A 96 9.71 -28.34 -11.64
N TYR A 97 9.82 -27.02 -11.85
CA TYR A 97 9.93 -26.44 -13.20
C TYR A 97 11.22 -26.90 -13.91
N HIS A 98 12.35 -26.98 -13.21
CA HIS A 98 13.60 -27.52 -13.76
C HIS A 98 13.45 -29.00 -14.12
N GLY A 99 12.73 -29.79 -13.31
CA GLY A 99 12.35 -31.16 -13.63
C GLY A 99 11.49 -31.29 -14.89
N LEU A 100 10.43 -30.49 -15.01
CA LEU A 100 9.56 -30.47 -16.19
C LEU A 100 10.30 -30.04 -17.47
N ILE A 101 11.14 -29.00 -17.38
CA ILE A 101 12.01 -28.55 -18.48
C ILE A 101 12.92 -29.69 -18.94
N LYS A 102 13.51 -30.45 -18.01
CA LYS A 102 14.32 -31.62 -18.34
C LYS A 102 13.50 -32.69 -19.06
N VAL A 103 12.33 -33.07 -18.55
CA VAL A 103 11.46 -34.10 -19.16
C VAL A 103 11.06 -33.72 -20.60
N VAL A 104 10.76 -32.43 -20.87
CA VAL A 104 10.46 -31.94 -22.22
C VAL A 104 11.68 -32.03 -23.15
N ALA A 105 12.87 -31.66 -22.65
CA ALA A 105 14.12 -31.76 -23.40
C ALA A 105 14.52 -33.23 -23.69
N ASP A 106 14.33 -34.14 -22.73
CA ASP A 106 14.58 -35.57 -22.90
C ASP A 106 13.58 -36.18 -23.92
N THR A 107 12.29 -35.86 -23.79
CA THR A 107 11.20 -36.29 -24.72
C THR A 107 11.49 -35.89 -26.17
N ARG A 108 12.10 -34.72 -26.39
CA ARG A 108 12.49 -34.22 -27.72
C ARG A 108 13.48 -35.15 -28.45
N ASN A 109 14.33 -35.83 -27.69
CA ASN A 109 15.32 -36.78 -28.23
C ASN A 109 14.72 -38.18 -28.47
N GLU A 110 13.61 -38.50 -27.79
CA GLU A 110 12.95 -39.81 -27.84
C GLU A 110 11.97 -40.01 -29.03
N PHE A 111 11.92 -39.11 -30.02
CA PHE A 111 10.95 -39.18 -31.15
C PHE A 111 10.76 -40.60 -31.72
N GLU A 112 11.85 -41.33 -31.95
CA GLU A 112 11.84 -42.67 -32.55
C GLU A 112 11.24 -43.76 -31.62
N SER A 113 11.24 -43.53 -30.31
CA SER A 113 10.57 -44.36 -29.30
C SER A 113 9.06 -44.17 -29.36
N TYR A 114 8.60 -42.93 -29.56
CA TYR A 114 7.17 -42.62 -29.73
C TYR A 114 6.65 -43.05 -31.10
N GLU A 115 7.41 -42.85 -32.16
CA GLU A 115 7.15 -43.35 -33.51
C GLU A 115 6.95 -44.88 -33.52
N LYS A 116 7.88 -45.65 -32.93
CA LYS A 116 7.78 -47.11 -32.81
C LYS A 116 6.62 -47.61 -31.92
N LYS A 117 6.02 -46.73 -31.10
CA LYS A 117 4.79 -47.02 -30.34
C LYS A 117 3.54 -46.68 -31.18
N ALA A 118 3.53 -45.52 -31.85
CA ALA A 118 2.45 -45.11 -32.74
C ALA A 118 2.24 -46.10 -33.90
N LEU A 119 3.33 -46.56 -34.54
CA LEU A 119 3.31 -47.58 -35.61
C LEU A 119 2.88 -49.00 -35.15
N LYS A 120 2.67 -49.21 -33.84
CA LYS A 120 2.08 -50.44 -33.29
C LYS A 120 0.60 -50.29 -32.91
N ILE A 121 0.07 -49.07 -32.96
CA ILE A 121 -1.29 -48.71 -32.56
C ILE A 121 -2.09 -48.24 -33.78
N SER A 122 -1.42 -47.63 -34.77
CA SER A 122 -2.00 -47.26 -36.06
C SER A 122 -1.74 -48.32 -37.12
N GLU A 123 -2.74 -48.56 -37.98
CA GLU A 123 -2.61 -49.41 -39.17
C GLU A 123 -1.83 -48.75 -40.32
N ILE A 124 -1.49 -47.46 -40.18
CA ILE A 124 -0.83 -46.66 -41.21
C ILE A 124 0.70 -46.72 -41.05
N GLN A 125 1.39 -47.35 -42.01
CA GLN A 125 2.85 -47.51 -41.97
C GLN A 125 3.65 -46.35 -42.59
N GLU A 126 3.03 -45.50 -43.42
CA GLU A 126 3.71 -44.39 -44.11
C GLU A 126 3.11 -43.00 -43.79
N TYR A 127 4.00 -42.03 -43.60
CA TYR A 127 3.63 -40.62 -43.42
C TYR A 127 3.14 -40.02 -44.76
N LYS A 128 1.82 -39.82 -44.90
CA LYS A 128 1.22 -39.14 -46.06
C LYS A 128 1.85 -37.77 -46.31
N THR A 129 2.63 -37.63 -47.38
CA THR A 129 3.17 -36.35 -47.87
C THR A 129 2.02 -35.49 -48.40
N THR A 130 1.53 -34.55 -47.59
CA THR A 130 0.54 -33.57 -48.06
C THR A 130 1.11 -32.73 -49.20
N VAL A 131 0.50 -32.81 -50.38
CA VAL A 131 0.93 -32.10 -51.60
C VAL A 131 0.52 -30.62 -51.52
N SER A 132 1.06 -29.92 -50.53
CA SER A 132 0.84 -28.49 -50.34
C SER A 132 1.51 -27.70 -51.47
N ARG A 133 0.78 -26.74 -52.05
CA ARG A 133 1.22 -25.92 -53.19
C ARG A 133 2.46 -25.11 -52.82
N LYS A 134 3.66 -25.58 -53.21
CA LYS A 134 4.95 -24.92 -52.94
C LYS A 134 4.89 -23.43 -53.28
N ARG A 135 4.91 -22.59 -52.24
CA ARG A 135 4.77 -21.14 -52.34
C ARG A 135 6.06 -20.56 -52.94
N LYS A 136 6.06 -20.31 -54.26
CA LYS A 136 7.23 -19.75 -54.97
C LYS A 136 7.60 -18.38 -54.39
N ARG A 137 8.61 -18.34 -53.52
CA ARG A 137 9.36 -17.12 -53.19
C ARG A 137 9.90 -16.51 -54.49
N LYS A 138 9.82 -15.17 -54.62
CA LYS A 138 10.61 -14.45 -55.63
C LYS A 138 12.06 -14.47 -55.19
N LEU A 139 12.92 -15.04 -56.04
CA LEU A 139 14.37 -15.01 -55.88
C LEU A 139 14.88 -13.66 -56.41
N HIS A 140 15.98 -13.17 -55.85
CA HIS A 140 16.78 -12.14 -56.51
C HIS A 140 17.62 -12.77 -57.65
N ALA A 141 18.21 -11.95 -58.52
CA ALA A 141 18.88 -12.41 -59.76
C ALA A 141 20.14 -13.27 -59.50
N ASP A 142 20.59 -13.26 -58.25
CA ASP A 142 21.80 -13.85 -57.68
C ASP A 142 21.53 -15.05 -56.76
N GLU A 143 20.27 -15.44 -56.52
CA GLU A 143 19.91 -16.62 -55.71
C GLU A 143 19.59 -17.87 -56.56
N SER A 144 20.42 -18.92 -56.47
CA SER A 144 20.06 -20.28 -56.98
C SER A 144 19.09 -21.01 -56.04
N ARG A 145 18.52 -22.13 -56.51
CA ARG A 145 17.69 -23.07 -55.73
C ARG A 145 18.43 -24.31 -55.23
N ASP A 146 19.72 -24.43 -55.53
CA ASP A 146 20.57 -25.53 -55.05
C ASP A 146 20.78 -25.42 -53.53
N GLY A 147 19.84 -25.99 -52.78
CA GLY A 147 19.75 -25.89 -51.31
C GLY A 147 18.36 -26.17 -50.73
N ASP A 148 17.28 -26.19 -51.54
CA ASP A 148 15.91 -26.51 -51.10
C ASP A 148 15.79 -28.00 -50.65
N VAL A 149 16.13 -28.29 -49.39
CA VAL A 149 16.02 -29.64 -48.79
C VAL A 149 14.55 -30.09 -48.75
N GLN A 150 14.23 -31.13 -49.53
CA GLN A 150 12.93 -31.78 -49.50
C GLN A 150 12.89 -32.82 -48.37
N LEU A 151 12.33 -32.44 -47.21
CA LEU A 151 12.09 -33.34 -46.10
C LEU A 151 11.08 -34.44 -46.49
N SER A 152 11.29 -35.67 -46.00
CA SER A 152 10.29 -36.74 -46.09
C SER A 152 9.04 -36.38 -45.26
N GLY A 153 7.91 -37.08 -45.46
CA GLY A 153 6.71 -36.88 -44.63
C GLY A 153 6.99 -37.05 -43.13
N ARG A 154 7.85 -38.02 -42.79
CA ARG A 154 8.36 -38.27 -41.43
C ARG A 154 9.16 -37.08 -40.91
N ASP A 155 10.17 -36.65 -41.65
CA ASP A 155 11.10 -35.62 -41.18
C ASP A 155 10.42 -34.24 -41.16
N HIS A 156 9.46 -34.00 -42.05
CA HIS A 156 8.57 -32.83 -41.99
C HIS A 156 7.76 -32.83 -40.68
N PHE A 157 7.12 -33.94 -40.31
CA PHE A 157 6.40 -34.04 -39.04
C PHE A 157 7.32 -33.89 -37.82
N ARG A 158 8.49 -34.55 -37.84
CA ARG A 158 9.51 -34.46 -36.78
C ARG A 158 10.00 -33.02 -36.58
N VAL A 159 10.43 -32.37 -37.66
CA VAL A 159 11.08 -31.05 -37.61
C VAL A 159 10.06 -29.92 -37.47
N ASN A 160 9.00 -29.90 -38.28
CA ASN A 160 8.07 -28.77 -38.37
C ASN A 160 6.85 -28.89 -37.43
N THR A 161 6.68 -30.01 -36.72
CA THR A 161 5.55 -30.22 -35.80
C THR A 161 6.00 -30.71 -34.42
N PHE A 162 6.59 -31.90 -34.32
CA PHE A 162 6.99 -32.48 -33.02
C PHE A 162 8.03 -31.61 -32.29
N ASN A 163 9.15 -31.30 -32.94
CA ASN A 163 10.17 -30.42 -32.36
C ASN A 163 9.60 -29.03 -32.04
N VAL A 164 8.85 -28.42 -32.96
CA VAL A 164 8.25 -27.08 -32.77
C VAL A 164 7.31 -27.03 -31.57
N ILE A 165 6.52 -28.07 -31.30
CA ILE A 165 5.64 -28.13 -30.13
C ILE A 165 6.48 -28.19 -28.83
N LEU A 166 7.51 -29.03 -28.79
CA LEU A 166 8.37 -29.18 -27.61
C LEU A 166 9.28 -27.96 -27.36
N ASP A 167 9.80 -27.34 -28.41
CA ASP A 167 10.62 -26.12 -28.33
C ASP A 167 9.80 -24.92 -27.84
N ASN A 168 8.52 -24.81 -28.25
CA ASN A 168 7.60 -23.82 -27.69
C ASN A 168 7.25 -24.11 -26.22
N LEU A 169 7.04 -25.38 -25.86
CA LEU A 169 6.73 -25.78 -24.48
C LEU A 169 7.91 -25.51 -23.53
N ASP A 170 9.12 -25.87 -23.93
CA ASP A 170 10.37 -25.53 -23.23
C ASP A 170 10.51 -24.01 -23.04
N SER A 171 10.26 -23.23 -24.10
CA SER A 171 10.30 -21.76 -24.07
C SER A 171 9.33 -21.17 -23.03
N GLU A 172 8.08 -21.63 -22.98
CA GLU A 172 7.09 -21.14 -22.00
C GLU A 172 7.39 -21.62 -20.58
N LEU A 173 7.83 -22.86 -20.39
CA LEU A 173 8.27 -23.36 -19.08
C LEU A 173 9.46 -22.54 -18.55
N ARG A 174 10.46 -22.23 -19.39
CA ARG A 174 11.60 -21.37 -19.01
C ARG A 174 11.17 -19.94 -18.67
N LYS A 175 10.29 -19.31 -19.47
CA LYS A 175 9.73 -17.98 -19.17
C LYS A 175 9.04 -17.95 -17.80
N ARG A 176 8.26 -19.00 -17.49
CA ARG A 176 7.52 -19.12 -16.23
C ARG A 176 8.43 -19.43 -15.04
N CYS A 177 9.41 -20.31 -15.20
CA CYS A 177 10.47 -20.57 -14.22
C CYS A 177 11.24 -19.29 -13.87
N ALA A 178 11.69 -18.53 -14.89
CA ALA A 178 12.40 -17.26 -14.70
C ALA A 178 11.56 -16.19 -13.99
N ALA A 179 10.22 -16.25 -14.07
CA ALA A 179 9.34 -15.42 -13.26
C ALA A 179 9.37 -15.85 -11.77
N TYR A 180 9.27 -17.14 -11.47
CA TYR A 180 9.40 -17.63 -10.09
C TYR A 180 10.81 -17.38 -9.52
N GLU A 181 11.88 -17.50 -10.30
CA GLU A 181 13.25 -17.18 -9.85
C GLU A 181 13.42 -15.71 -9.44
N LYS A 182 12.75 -14.78 -10.13
CA LYS A 182 12.68 -13.37 -9.68
C LYS A 182 12.01 -13.27 -8.31
N ILE A 183 10.93 -14.02 -8.05
CA ILE A 183 10.27 -14.07 -6.74
C ILE A 183 11.16 -14.75 -5.68
N LYS A 184 11.87 -15.83 -6.01
CA LYS A 184 12.88 -16.49 -5.13
C LYS A 184 13.95 -15.49 -4.68
N LYS A 185 14.42 -14.61 -5.57
CA LYS A 185 15.37 -13.53 -5.22
C LYS A 185 14.80 -12.54 -4.20
N TYR A 186 13.53 -12.16 -4.27
CA TYR A 186 12.87 -11.34 -3.23
C TYR A 186 12.63 -12.09 -1.91
N ALA A 187 12.28 -13.38 -1.97
CA ALA A 187 12.08 -14.24 -0.81
C ALA A 187 13.39 -14.47 -0.02
N ILE A 188 14.51 -14.69 -0.71
CA ILE A 188 15.86 -14.82 -0.12
C ILE A 188 16.26 -13.54 0.64
N HIS A 189 16.06 -12.35 0.04
CA HIS A 189 16.30 -11.07 0.73
C HIS A 189 15.40 -10.86 1.98
N SER A 190 14.29 -11.60 2.07
CA SER A 190 13.35 -11.57 3.20
C SER A 190 13.58 -12.70 4.22
N ASN A 191 14.53 -13.60 3.94
CA ASN A 191 14.88 -14.79 4.72
C ASN A 191 13.67 -15.64 5.15
N LYS A 192 12.73 -15.88 4.21
CA LYS A 192 11.54 -16.72 4.41
C LYS A 192 11.27 -17.61 3.19
N PRO A 193 11.15 -18.94 3.33
CA PRO A 193 10.84 -19.84 2.21
C PRO A 193 9.36 -19.81 1.80
N ARG A 194 8.46 -19.45 2.72
CA ARG A 194 7.03 -19.26 2.45
C ARG A 194 6.73 -17.76 2.29
N TYR A 195 6.23 -17.38 1.13
CA TYR A 195 5.96 -15.99 0.77
C TYR A 195 4.49 -15.81 0.39
N LYS A 196 3.72 -15.13 1.26
CA LYS A 196 2.40 -14.63 0.88
C LYS A 196 2.56 -13.28 0.16
N PRO A 197 2.24 -13.17 -1.15
CA PRO A 197 2.27 -11.89 -1.86
C PRO A 197 1.38 -10.86 -1.17
N THR A 198 1.77 -9.60 -1.24
CA THR A 198 1.04 -8.49 -0.59
C THR A 198 0.10 -7.83 -1.59
N THR A 199 -1.16 -7.60 -1.22
CA THR A 199 -2.14 -6.89 -2.06
C THR A 199 -2.19 -5.41 -1.71
N THR A 200 -2.72 -4.58 -2.63
CA THR A 200 -3.00 -3.16 -2.36
C THR A 200 -3.86 -2.98 -1.12
N GLN A 201 -4.89 -3.81 -0.94
CA GLN A 201 -5.77 -3.78 0.23
C GLN A 201 -5.04 -4.12 1.55
N GLU A 202 -4.04 -5.02 1.53
CA GLU A 202 -3.21 -5.24 2.73
C GLU A 202 -2.34 -4.02 3.07
N ILE A 203 -1.96 -3.19 2.09
CA ILE A 203 -1.28 -1.91 2.32
C ILE A 203 -2.25 -0.84 2.83
N GLU A 204 -3.45 -0.73 2.27
CA GLU A 204 -4.51 0.17 2.77
C GLU A 204 -4.82 -0.13 4.26
N ILE A 205 -5.09 -1.40 4.58
CA ILE A 205 -5.34 -1.86 5.96
C ILE A 205 -4.10 -1.59 6.84
N LEU A 206 -2.88 -1.87 6.39
CA LEU A 206 -1.65 -1.57 7.14
C LEU A 206 -1.56 -0.09 7.53
N PHE A 207 -1.87 0.83 6.61
CA PHE A 207 -1.82 2.26 6.86
C PHE A 207 -2.97 2.72 7.77
N GLY A 208 -4.21 2.27 7.51
CA GLY A 208 -5.36 2.61 8.35
C GLY A 208 -5.22 2.11 9.79
N LEU A 209 -4.77 0.87 9.99
CA LEU A 209 -4.44 0.34 11.32
C LEU A 209 -3.34 1.16 12.00
N HIS A 210 -2.33 1.60 11.26
CA HIS A 210 -1.30 2.46 11.83
C HIS A 210 -1.82 3.84 12.22
N LEU A 211 -2.63 4.49 11.39
CA LEU A 211 -3.27 5.76 11.75
C LEU A 211 -4.12 5.63 13.02
N ALA A 212 -4.87 4.52 13.15
CA ALA A 212 -5.64 4.17 14.34
C ALA A 212 -4.77 3.94 15.60
N THR A 213 -3.49 3.58 15.49
CA THR A 213 -2.63 3.45 16.68
C THR A 213 -2.42 4.77 17.42
N GLY A 214 -2.52 5.91 16.72
CA GLY A 214 -2.49 7.24 17.34
C GLY A 214 -3.83 7.72 17.91
N ILE A 215 -4.91 6.94 17.71
CA ILE A 215 -6.25 7.20 18.25
C ILE A 215 -6.43 6.45 19.57
N PHE A 216 -6.08 5.16 19.57
CA PHE A 216 -6.23 4.27 20.73
C PHE A 216 -4.99 4.22 21.64
N SER A 217 -3.81 4.59 21.12
CA SER A 217 -2.59 4.88 21.87
C SER A 217 -2.11 3.78 22.85
N TYR A 218 -2.40 2.51 22.58
CA TYR A 218 -1.90 1.39 23.40
C TYR A 218 -0.36 1.33 23.43
N PRO A 219 0.28 1.16 24.61
CA PRO A 219 1.75 1.20 24.77
C PRO A 219 2.56 0.17 23.96
N CYS A 220 1.91 -0.89 23.46
CA CYS A 220 2.53 -1.91 22.65
C CYS A 220 1.60 -2.36 21.52
N LEU A 221 2.13 -2.41 20.29
CA LEU A 221 1.37 -2.84 19.10
C LEU A 221 0.80 -4.28 19.22
N LYS A 222 1.33 -5.14 20.10
CA LYS A 222 0.76 -6.49 20.32
C LYS A 222 -0.59 -6.46 21.05
N MET A 223 -0.85 -5.45 21.90
CA MET A 223 -2.03 -5.37 22.77
C MET A 223 -3.35 -5.28 21.98
N TYR A 224 -3.32 -4.71 20.77
CA TYR A 224 -4.47 -4.65 19.87
C TYR A 224 -5.03 -6.03 19.47
N TRP A 225 -4.26 -7.11 19.65
CA TRP A 225 -4.64 -8.50 19.42
C TRP A 225 -4.68 -9.33 20.73
N GLU A 226 -4.61 -8.70 21.90
CA GLU A 226 -4.48 -9.39 23.19
C GLU A 226 -5.84 -9.67 23.82
N THR A 227 -6.03 -10.90 24.32
CA THR A 227 -7.36 -11.37 24.75
C THR A 227 -7.90 -10.56 25.93
N GLY A 228 -9.08 -9.96 25.77
CA GLY A 228 -9.72 -9.11 26.78
C GLY A 228 -9.55 -7.60 26.53
N ILE A 229 -8.52 -7.19 25.79
CA ILE A 229 -8.29 -5.79 25.37
C ILE A 229 -8.17 -5.61 23.84
N SER A 230 -8.36 -6.69 23.08
CA SER A 230 -8.26 -6.69 21.62
C SER A 230 -9.30 -5.77 20.98
N ILE A 231 -8.86 -4.87 20.10
CA ILE A 231 -9.73 -3.94 19.39
C ILE A 231 -10.16 -4.60 18.06
N PRO A 232 -11.46 -4.82 17.80
CA PRO A 232 -11.93 -5.53 16.60
C PRO A 232 -11.43 -4.94 15.28
N LEU A 233 -11.28 -3.60 15.20
CA LEU A 233 -10.69 -2.91 14.06
C LEU A 233 -9.32 -3.50 13.68
N PHE A 234 -8.50 -3.94 14.64
CA PHE A 234 -7.22 -4.58 14.38
C PHE A 234 -7.38 -6.09 14.20
N SER A 235 -8.01 -6.77 15.16
CA SER A 235 -8.04 -8.23 15.23
C SER A 235 -8.86 -8.91 14.12
N GLU A 236 -9.84 -8.22 13.55
CA GLU A 236 -10.71 -8.76 12.48
C GLU A 236 -10.32 -8.28 11.06
N ASN A 237 -9.27 -7.47 10.92
CA ASN A 237 -8.84 -6.90 9.63
C ASN A 237 -7.42 -7.35 9.23
N MET A 238 -6.52 -7.57 10.18
CA MET A 238 -5.20 -8.15 9.89
C MET A 238 -4.75 -9.08 11.02
N ALA A 239 -4.15 -10.22 10.68
CA ALA A 239 -3.51 -11.08 11.68
C ALA A 239 -2.29 -10.38 12.28
N ARG A 240 -2.12 -10.46 13.62
CA ARG A 240 -1.01 -9.84 14.37
C ARG A 240 0.33 -10.01 13.66
N ASP A 241 0.69 -11.22 13.29
CA ASP A 241 2.04 -11.49 12.77
C ASP A 241 2.22 -11.05 11.30
N ARG A 242 1.11 -10.88 10.55
CA ARG A 242 1.13 -10.24 9.22
C ARG A 242 1.40 -8.74 9.32
N ILE A 243 0.89 -8.01 10.32
CA ILE A 243 1.27 -6.58 10.46
C ILE A 243 2.76 -6.45 10.80
N PHE A 244 3.32 -7.31 11.64
CA PHE A 244 4.76 -7.27 11.95
C PHE A 244 5.62 -7.65 10.74
N GLU A 245 5.18 -8.62 9.93
CA GLU A 245 5.82 -8.94 8.64
C GLU A 245 5.81 -7.73 7.70
N LEU A 246 4.64 -7.20 7.35
CA LEU A 246 4.50 -6.09 6.39
C LEU A 246 5.28 -4.85 6.85
N ARG A 247 5.25 -4.50 8.14
CA ARG A 247 6.07 -3.39 8.69
C ARG A 247 7.57 -3.59 8.52
N ASN A 248 8.04 -4.84 8.56
CA ASN A 248 9.46 -5.15 8.37
C ASN A 248 9.84 -5.16 6.89
N THR A 249 9.00 -5.71 6.00
CA THR A 249 9.26 -5.84 4.56
C THR A 249 8.90 -4.61 3.73
N LEU A 250 8.13 -3.64 4.26
CA LEU A 250 7.71 -2.43 3.55
C LEU A 250 8.91 -1.61 3.06
N HIS A 251 8.95 -1.37 1.74
CA HIS A 251 9.88 -0.47 1.05
C HIS A 251 9.11 0.29 -0.03
N LEU A 252 9.51 1.54 -0.31
CA LEU A 252 8.87 2.37 -1.35
C LEU A 252 9.68 2.46 -2.65
N VAL A 253 10.89 1.91 -2.66
CA VAL A 253 11.80 1.88 -3.81
C VAL A 253 12.50 0.52 -3.81
N ASP A 254 12.75 -0.01 -5.00
CA ASP A 254 13.64 -1.16 -5.16
C ASP A 254 15.05 -0.80 -4.67
N ASN A 255 15.66 -1.69 -3.88
CA ASN A 255 17.02 -1.48 -3.39
C ASN A 255 18.08 -1.88 -4.43
N THR A 256 17.73 -2.65 -5.47
CA THR A 256 18.68 -3.11 -6.50
C THR A 256 19.10 -2.00 -7.46
N ILE A 257 18.22 -1.02 -7.71
CA ILE A 257 18.47 0.12 -8.60
C ILE A 257 19.19 1.30 -7.94
N ILE A 258 19.62 1.17 -6.68
CA ILE A 258 20.32 2.26 -5.97
C ILE A 258 21.74 2.38 -6.55
N PRO A 259 22.14 3.54 -7.10
CA PRO A 259 23.47 3.69 -7.69
C PRO A 259 24.61 3.45 -6.68
N ALA A 260 25.67 2.80 -7.13
CA ALA A 260 26.87 2.59 -6.34
C ALA A 260 27.42 3.93 -5.80
N GLY A 261 27.69 3.99 -4.50
CA GLY A 261 28.13 5.22 -3.84
C GLY A 261 27.03 6.27 -3.57
N CYS A 262 25.74 5.96 -3.75
CA CYS A 262 24.66 6.91 -3.46
C CYS A 262 24.62 7.32 -1.97
N LYS A 263 25.05 8.56 -1.70
CA LYS A 263 25.05 9.17 -0.35
C LYS A 263 23.70 9.71 0.10
N ASP A 264 22.66 9.69 -0.76
CA ASP A 264 21.30 10.10 -0.36
C ASP A 264 20.53 8.91 0.25
N ALA A 265 20.51 8.83 1.58
CA ALA A 265 19.69 7.84 2.27
C ALA A 265 18.19 8.14 2.17
N PHE A 266 17.78 9.40 1.99
CA PHE A 266 16.37 9.82 1.95
C PHE A 266 15.64 9.26 0.71
N PHE A 267 16.38 8.97 -0.36
CA PHE A 267 15.90 8.25 -1.55
C PHE A 267 14.96 7.07 -1.22
N LYS A 268 15.24 6.30 -0.16
CA LYS A 268 14.43 5.12 0.25
C LYS A 268 13.00 5.44 0.75
N VAL A 269 12.70 6.70 1.05
CA VAL A 269 11.36 7.18 1.43
C VAL A 269 10.88 8.35 0.56
N ARG A 270 11.74 8.87 -0.32
CA ARG A 270 11.45 10.01 -1.18
C ARG A 270 10.09 9.94 -1.91
N PRO A 271 9.63 8.81 -2.49
CA PRO A 271 8.36 8.78 -3.23
C PRO A 271 7.11 9.22 -2.44
N ILE A 272 6.99 8.88 -1.15
CA ILE A 272 5.81 9.32 -0.36
C ILE A 272 5.92 10.80 0.04
N PHE A 273 7.14 11.31 0.27
CA PHE A 273 7.35 12.74 0.52
C PHE A 273 7.14 13.57 -0.74
N ASP A 274 7.59 13.09 -1.90
CA ASP A 274 7.36 13.75 -3.18
C ASP A 274 5.86 13.75 -3.54
N ALA A 275 5.13 12.66 -3.28
CA ALA A 275 3.67 12.61 -3.46
C ALA A 275 2.93 13.63 -2.55
N VAL A 276 3.24 13.67 -1.25
CA VAL A 276 2.64 14.64 -0.31
C VAL A 276 3.03 16.07 -0.67
N ARG A 277 4.30 16.30 -1.02
CA ARG A 277 4.80 17.60 -1.50
C ARG A 277 4.06 18.05 -2.74
N ASN A 278 3.91 17.19 -3.75
CA ASN A 278 3.26 17.55 -5.00
C ASN A 278 1.78 17.89 -4.79
N ARG A 279 1.04 17.15 -3.94
CA ARG A 279 -0.31 17.56 -3.54
C ARG A 279 -0.32 18.92 -2.84
N CYS A 280 0.58 19.17 -1.89
CA CYS A 280 0.72 20.48 -1.26
C CYS A 280 1.12 21.60 -2.25
N LEU A 281 1.74 21.27 -3.39
CA LEU A 281 2.06 22.20 -4.48
C LEU A 281 0.87 22.48 -5.42
N GLU A 282 -0.27 21.78 -5.27
CA GLU A 282 -1.53 22.08 -5.95
C GLU A 282 -2.42 23.06 -5.14
N LEU A 283 -2.29 23.06 -3.81
CA LEU A 283 -3.14 23.87 -2.91
C LEU A 283 -2.88 25.38 -3.04
N PRO A 284 -3.89 26.26 -2.88
CA PRO A 284 -3.69 27.71 -2.91
C PRO A 284 -2.62 28.15 -1.90
N LEU A 285 -1.80 29.13 -2.30
CA LEU A 285 -0.72 29.65 -1.45
C LEU A 285 -1.27 30.75 -0.53
N GLU A 286 -1.20 30.54 0.78
CA GLU A 286 -1.67 31.51 1.79
C GLU A 286 -0.85 32.81 1.75
N LYS A 287 -1.44 33.93 2.20
CA LYS A 287 -0.77 35.24 2.19
C LYS A 287 0.41 35.26 3.16
N GLU A 288 0.19 34.81 4.38
CA GLU A 288 1.18 34.78 5.46
C GLU A 288 1.80 33.38 5.54
N LEU A 289 3.12 33.30 5.44
CA LEU A 289 3.88 32.06 5.29
C LEU A 289 5.00 32.01 6.33
N CYS A 290 5.23 30.85 6.94
CA CYS A 290 6.34 30.63 7.87
C CYS A 290 7.31 29.55 7.36
N VAL A 291 8.59 29.68 7.72
CA VAL A 291 9.63 28.67 7.51
C VAL A 291 10.34 28.42 8.84
N ASP A 292 10.25 27.18 9.30
CA ASP A 292 10.89 26.69 10.52
C ASP A 292 11.25 25.19 10.37
N GLU A 293 11.91 24.63 11.38
CA GLU A 293 12.29 23.22 11.45
C GLU A 293 11.22 22.31 12.09
N GLN A 294 11.06 21.10 11.52
CA GLN A 294 10.25 20.03 12.11
C GLN A 294 11.16 18.88 12.58
N MET A 295 11.08 18.54 13.87
CA MET A 295 11.93 17.50 14.47
C MET A 295 11.19 16.17 14.61
N VAL A 296 11.46 15.22 13.70
CA VAL A 296 10.87 13.87 13.75
C VAL A 296 11.63 12.99 14.76
N PRO A 297 11.05 12.63 15.94
CA PRO A 297 11.80 11.89 16.94
C PRO A 297 12.02 10.43 16.52
N PHE A 298 13.28 9.99 16.64
CA PHE A 298 13.76 8.64 16.35
C PHE A 298 14.99 8.30 17.21
N THR A 299 15.03 7.11 17.81
CA THR A 299 16.10 6.69 18.77
C THR A 299 16.96 5.54 18.25
N GLY A 300 16.86 5.19 16.96
CA GLY A 300 17.73 4.19 16.32
C GLY A 300 18.96 4.83 15.67
N ARG A 301 19.87 3.99 15.14
CA ARG A 301 21.00 4.48 14.32
C ARG A 301 20.45 5.07 13.01
N HIS A 302 20.80 6.33 12.74
CA HIS A 302 20.44 7.04 11.51
C HIS A 302 21.71 7.44 10.75
N VAL A 303 21.72 7.25 9.42
CA VAL A 303 22.90 7.48 8.58
C VAL A 303 22.80 8.77 7.77
N ALA A 304 21.58 9.30 7.55
CA ALA A 304 21.42 10.54 6.79
C ALA A 304 21.84 11.76 7.63
N LYS A 305 23.00 12.32 7.30
CA LYS A 305 23.29 13.75 7.47
C LYS A 305 22.75 14.44 6.21
N GLN A 306 21.55 14.99 6.27
CA GLN A 306 20.86 15.46 5.07
C GLN A 306 21.28 16.88 4.68
N TYR A 307 22.17 16.96 3.68
CA TYR A 307 22.50 18.19 2.97
C TYR A 307 21.55 18.33 1.77
N ILE A 308 20.91 19.49 1.60
CA ILE A 308 20.04 19.75 0.45
C ILE A 308 20.93 19.99 -0.78
N LYS A 309 21.12 18.94 -1.59
CA LYS A 309 21.98 18.97 -2.80
C LYS A 309 21.51 19.97 -3.87
N GLU A 310 20.25 20.39 -3.78
CA GLU A 310 19.57 21.30 -4.71
C GLU A 310 19.68 22.79 -4.30
N LEU A 311 20.64 23.09 -3.42
CA LEU A 311 21.10 24.44 -3.12
C LEU A 311 22.29 24.78 -4.02
N ASP A 312 22.30 25.98 -4.60
CA ASP A 312 23.50 26.47 -5.27
C ASP A 312 24.62 26.68 -4.23
N ASN A 313 25.73 25.98 -4.41
CA ASN A 313 26.91 26.08 -3.53
C ASN A 313 27.52 27.48 -3.52
N ASN A 314 27.43 28.24 -4.61
CA ASN A 314 28.01 29.58 -4.70
C ASN A 314 27.16 30.61 -3.95
N LEU A 315 25.85 30.64 -4.21
CA LEU A 315 24.90 31.42 -3.42
C LEU A 315 24.94 31.04 -1.94
N THR A 316 24.99 29.74 -1.61
CA THR A 316 25.08 29.23 -0.23
C THR A 316 26.31 29.76 0.52
N LYS A 317 27.47 29.86 -0.14
CA LYS A 317 28.67 30.51 0.44
C LYS A 317 28.47 32.01 0.68
N LYS A 318 27.70 32.70 -0.17
CA LYS A 318 27.46 34.16 -0.09
C LYS A 318 26.44 34.55 0.98
N ILE A 319 25.34 33.81 1.13
CA ILE A 319 24.22 34.18 2.04
C ILE A 319 24.10 33.30 3.30
N GLY A 320 24.81 32.17 3.34
CA GLY A 320 24.73 31.18 4.41
C GLY A 320 23.68 30.09 4.18
N TYR A 321 23.88 28.92 4.80
CA TYR A 321 23.06 27.73 4.57
C TYR A 321 21.57 27.91 4.93
N GLY A 322 21.26 28.56 6.07
CA GLY A 322 19.88 28.83 6.47
C GLY A 322 19.13 29.72 5.47
N ALA A 323 19.74 30.82 5.03
CA ALA A 323 19.17 31.69 4.00
C ALA A 323 18.98 30.97 2.64
N ALA A 324 19.90 30.07 2.28
CA ALA A 324 19.76 29.24 1.07
C ALA A 324 18.59 28.25 1.16
N ILE A 325 18.32 27.66 2.35
CA ILE A 325 17.12 26.84 2.58
C ILE A 325 15.85 27.68 2.33
N VAL A 326 15.76 28.88 2.89
CA VAL A 326 14.59 29.76 2.70
C VAL A 326 14.39 30.06 1.21
N LEU A 327 15.42 30.50 0.49
CA LEU A 327 15.31 30.74 -0.98
C LEU A 327 14.90 29.50 -1.78
N HIS A 328 15.29 28.30 -1.35
CA HIS A 328 14.87 27.07 -2.01
C HIS A 328 13.38 26.79 -1.75
N LEU A 329 12.90 26.95 -0.52
CA LEU A 329 11.50 26.73 -0.16
C LEU A 329 10.58 27.78 -0.81
N THR A 330 11.01 29.05 -0.87
CA THR A 330 10.23 30.15 -1.45
C THR A 330 10.20 30.17 -2.98
N LYS A 331 10.88 29.24 -3.68
CA LYS A 331 10.81 29.10 -5.15
C LYS A 331 9.38 29.08 -5.69
N ARG A 332 8.43 28.51 -4.93
CA ARG A 332 7.00 28.43 -5.28
C ARG A 332 6.29 29.80 -5.32
N ILE A 333 6.76 30.77 -4.53
CA ILE A 333 6.14 32.11 -4.42
C ILE A 333 6.30 32.88 -5.73
N GLY A 334 7.42 32.66 -6.45
CA GLY A 334 7.73 33.33 -7.71
C GLY A 334 8.16 34.77 -7.46
N GLU A 335 7.38 35.71 -7.98
CA GLU A 335 7.58 37.15 -7.88
C GLU A 335 6.26 37.82 -7.45
N SER A 336 6.39 38.87 -6.64
CA SER A 336 5.34 39.68 -5.98
C SER A 336 3.87 39.31 -6.20
N LYS A 337 3.24 38.72 -5.16
CA LYS A 337 1.78 38.60 -5.02
C LYS A 337 1.29 39.08 -3.64
N GLY A 338 2.06 39.95 -2.98
CA GLY A 338 1.71 40.45 -1.64
C GLY A 338 1.83 39.43 -0.50
N HIS A 339 2.62 38.37 -0.68
CA HIS A 339 2.91 37.39 0.38
C HIS A 339 3.85 37.98 1.45
N GLU A 340 3.58 37.63 2.70
CA GLU A 340 4.37 37.99 3.88
C GLU A 340 5.04 36.73 4.45
N LEU A 341 6.36 36.75 4.64
CA LEU A 341 7.19 35.59 4.94
C LEU A 341 7.93 35.74 6.28
N TYR A 342 7.81 34.73 7.14
CA TYR A 342 8.32 34.74 8.52
C TYR A 342 9.27 33.56 8.78
N PHE A 343 10.39 33.80 9.45
CA PHE A 343 11.37 32.74 9.78
C PHE A 343 12.24 33.06 10.99
N ASP A 344 12.78 32.01 11.63
CA ASP A 344 13.63 32.15 12.80
C ASP A 344 15.03 32.71 12.51
N ASN A 345 15.65 33.24 13.57
CA ASN A 345 17.03 33.67 13.66
C ASN A 345 18.07 32.66 13.13
N TYR A 346 17.81 31.34 13.13
CA TYR A 346 18.65 30.34 12.47
C TYR A 346 18.83 30.66 10.98
N PHE A 347 17.76 31.04 10.29
CA PHE A 347 17.72 31.33 8.84
C PHE A 347 18.09 32.79 8.50
N SER A 348 17.99 33.71 9.45
CA SER A 348 18.20 35.16 9.28
C SER A 348 19.56 35.60 8.69
N SER A 349 19.57 36.59 7.81
CA SER A 349 20.75 37.37 7.41
C SER A 349 20.33 38.72 6.80
N TYR A 350 21.25 39.65 6.58
CA TYR A 350 20.95 40.89 5.83
C TYR A 350 20.55 40.58 4.37
N HIS A 351 21.36 39.79 3.66
CA HIS A 351 21.17 39.51 2.24
C HIS A 351 19.90 38.72 1.92
N ILE A 352 19.36 37.87 2.83
CA ILE A 352 18.09 37.19 2.55
C ILE A 352 16.93 38.20 2.44
N LEU A 353 16.91 39.25 3.27
CA LEU A 353 15.86 40.27 3.23
C LEU A 353 15.95 41.16 1.98
N GLN A 354 17.15 41.53 1.55
CA GLN A 354 17.39 42.20 0.26
C GLN A 354 16.92 41.34 -0.92
N ILE A 355 17.24 40.04 -0.96
CA ILE A 355 16.80 39.15 -2.05
C ILE A 355 15.28 38.97 -2.04
N MET A 356 14.63 38.92 -0.87
CA MET A 356 13.17 38.91 -0.78
C MET A 356 12.56 40.23 -1.28
N LYS A 357 13.16 41.37 -0.96
CA LYS A 357 12.73 42.71 -1.42
C LYS A 357 12.80 42.81 -2.95
N GLN A 358 13.92 42.37 -3.55
CA GLN A 358 14.10 42.27 -5.00
C GLN A 358 13.10 41.33 -5.69
N LYS A 359 12.49 40.39 -4.95
CA LYS A 359 11.41 39.51 -5.43
C LYS A 359 10.00 40.02 -5.12
N GLY A 360 9.87 41.17 -4.48
CA GLY A 360 8.58 41.70 -3.98
C GLY A 360 7.93 40.82 -2.91
N ILE A 361 8.74 40.05 -2.17
CA ILE A 361 8.30 39.25 -1.03
C ILE A 361 8.54 40.07 0.24
N MET A 362 7.46 40.40 0.94
CA MET A 362 7.55 41.00 2.27
C MET A 362 8.09 39.94 3.23
N ALA A 363 9.18 40.23 3.95
CA ALA A 363 9.85 39.27 4.81
C ALA A 363 10.23 39.90 6.16
N ALA A 364 9.99 39.16 7.26
CA ALA A 364 10.37 39.56 8.62
C ALA A 364 10.86 38.35 9.43
N CYS A 365 11.98 38.50 10.12
CA CYS A 365 12.59 37.42 10.91
C CYS A 365 13.06 37.91 12.28
N THR A 366 13.21 37.00 13.23
CA THR A 366 14.07 37.29 14.39
C THR A 366 15.54 37.32 13.93
N ALA A 367 16.34 38.22 14.49
CA ALA A 367 17.67 38.53 13.97
C ALA A 367 18.79 38.27 14.99
N ARG A 368 19.90 37.65 14.55
CA ARG A 368 21.17 37.70 15.31
C ARG A 368 21.97 38.91 14.83
N ILE A 369 22.19 39.89 15.71
CA ILE A 369 22.70 41.22 15.31
C ILE A 369 24.08 41.19 14.61
N ASN A 370 24.88 40.16 14.87
CA ASN A 370 26.17 39.93 14.20
C ASN A 370 26.06 39.52 12.72
N ARG A 371 24.85 39.20 12.22
CA ARG A 371 24.57 38.91 10.80
C ARG A 371 24.07 40.12 9.99
N PHE A 372 24.02 41.30 10.63
CA PHE A 372 23.44 42.54 10.11
C PHE A 372 24.42 43.73 10.20
N SER A 373 25.73 43.46 10.03
CA SER A 373 26.79 44.49 9.98
C SER A 373 26.92 45.41 11.22
N LYS A 374 26.34 45.03 12.38
CA LYS A 374 26.33 45.81 13.64
C LYS A 374 25.69 47.21 13.48
N PRO A 375 24.36 47.31 13.32
CA PRO A 375 23.67 48.59 13.21
C PRO A 375 23.74 49.38 14.52
N SER A 376 23.52 50.69 14.44
CA SER A 376 23.70 51.71 15.50
C SER A 376 22.63 51.70 16.60
N LEU A 377 22.31 50.51 17.11
CA LEU A 377 21.36 50.30 18.21
C LEU A 377 22.00 50.55 19.57
N LEU A 378 21.19 50.98 20.55
CA LEU A 378 21.58 51.15 21.95
C LEU A 378 22.18 49.85 22.52
N SER A 379 23.18 50.01 23.40
CA SER A 379 23.79 48.86 24.08
C SER A 379 22.77 48.11 24.92
N ASP A 380 22.98 46.82 25.16
CA ASP A 380 22.07 46.04 26.02
C ASP A 380 22.02 46.61 27.45
N LYS A 381 23.11 47.21 27.94
CA LYS A 381 23.14 47.88 29.25
C LYS A 381 22.25 49.12 29.29
N ASP A 382 22.11 49.84 28.18
CA ASP A 382 21.30 51.06 28.11
C ASP A 382 19.84 50.76 27.78
N MET A 383 19.58 49.71 27.00
CA MET A 383 18.25 49.16 26.79
C MET A 383 17.62 48.72 28.12
N HIS A 384 18.34 48.01 29.00
CA HIS A 384 17.80 47.60 30.31
C HIS A 384 17.50 48.78 31.28
N LYS A 385 17.89 50.02 30.94
CA LYS A 385 17.48 51.25 31.67
C LYS A 385 16.14 51.81 31.18
N LYS A 386 15.61 51.34 30.04
CA LYS A 386 14.34 51.77 29.44
C LYS A 386 13.17 50.94 30.01
N PRO A 387 11.93 51.46 29.99
CA PRO A 387 10.76 50.70 30.40
C PRO A 387 10.52 49.49 29.47
N ARG A 388 9.92 48.43 30.03
CA ARG A 388 9.45 47.28 29.25
C ARG A 388 8.42 47.75 28.21
N GLY A 389 8.58 47.29 26.97
CA GLY A 389 7.86 47.76 25.78
C GLY A 389 8.68 48.69 24.90
N PHE A 390 9.76 49.29 25.43
CA PHE A 390 10.61 50.20 24.66
C PHE A 390 11.19 49.53 23.40
N SER A 391 11.09 50.24 22.28
CA SER A 391 11.57 49.83 20.97
C SER A 391 12.45 50.90 20.33
N GLN A 392 13.54 50.48 19.70
CA GLN A 392 14.35 51.29 18.79
C GLN A 392 14.42 50.60 17.43
N GLU A 393 14.49 51.35 16.34
CA GLU A 393 14.79 50.82 15.01
C GLU A 393 15.97 51.53 14.35
N VAL A 394 16.60 50.84 13.40
CA VAL A 394 17.62 51.37 12.48
C VAL A 394 17.36 50.74 11.11
N SER A 395 17.19 51.57 10.08
CA SER A 395 17.16 51.14 8.67
C SER A 395 18.56 51.18 8.06
N SER A 396 18.77 50.38 7.01
CA SER A 396 19.92 50.48 6.12
C SER A 396 19.87 51.73 5.23
N PHE A 397 21.02 52.14 4.68
CA PHE A 397 21.13 53.32 3.80
C PHE A 397 20.35 53.23 2.49
N ASP A 398 20.00 52.01 2.07
CA ASP A 398 19.16 51.69 0.90
C ASP A 398 17.65 51.60 1.28
N GLU A 399 17.30 51.75 2.55
CA GLU A 399 15.96 51.53 3.14
C GLU A 399 15.34 50.14 2.82
N ASP A 400 16.14 49.20 2.32
CA ASP A 400 15.71 47.84 2.00
C ASP A 400 15.47 46.98 3.24
N VAL A 401 16.14 47.28 4.37
CA VAL A 401 16.08 46.46 5.59
C VAL A 401 16.05 47.34 6.86
N THR A 402 14.98 47.20 7.65
CA THR A 402 14.85 47.80 9.00
C THR A 402 15.09 46.74 10.08
N VAL A 403 15.93 47.05 11.06
CA VAL A 403 16.19 46.22 12.24
C VAL A 403 15.57 46.87 13.48
N VAL A 404 14.61 46.19 14.10
CA VAL A 404 13.91 46.63 15.32
C VAL A 404 14.44 45.88 16.53
N LYS A 405 14.80 46.62 17.58
CA LYS A 405 15.23 46.13 18.89
C LYS A 405 14.15 46.44 19.92
N TRP A 406 13.55 45.41 20.52
CA TRP A 406 12.43 45.52 21.46
C TRP A 406 12.77 44.88 22.81
N LEU A 407 12.36 45.53 23.90
CA LEU A 407 12.57 45.06 25.28
C LEU A 407 11.27 44.51 25.88
N ASP A 408 11.16 43.19 26.01
CA ASP A 408 10.14 42.54 26.84
C ASP A 408 10.78 42.00 28.15
N ASN A 409 10.51 40.76 28.56
CA ASN A 409 11.27 40.05 29.59
C ASN A 409 12.76 39.84 29.21
N LYS A 410 13.08 39.97 27.92
CA LYS A 410 14.42 39.94 27.32
C LYS A 410 14.45 40.91 26.14
N ILE A 411 15.65 41.36 25.77
CA ILE A 411 15.88 42.06 24.51
C ILE A 411 15.73 41.07 23.35
N THR A 412 14.91 41.41 22.36
CA THR A 412 14.75 40.67 21.10
C THR A 412 15.04 41.60 19.93
N HIS A 413 15.68 41.08 18.88
CA HIS A 413 15.91 41.80 17.64
C HIS A 413 15.09 41.13 16.53
N LEU A 414 14.42 41.94 15.71
CA LEU A 414 13.76 41.51 14.47
C LEU A 414 14.35 42.31 13.31
N ALA A 415 14.36 41.74 12.11
CA ALA A 415 14.74 42.41 10.88
C ALA A 415 13.70 42.14 9.80
N SER A 416 13.32 43.18 9.05
CA SER A 416 12.27 43.14 8.04
C SER A 416 12.63 44.01 6.84
N ASN A 417 12.04 43.73 5.67
CA ASN A 417 12.18 44.54 4.47
C ASN A 417 10.95 45.41 4.14
N PHE A 418 9.94 45.40 5.02
CA PHE A 418 8.63 46.05 4.76
C PHE A 418 7.95 46.70 5.98
N VAL A 419 8.36 46.39 7.21
CA VAL A 419 7.72 46.93 8.44
C VAL A 419 8.72 47.03 9.59
N GLY A 420 8.76 48.20 10.22
CA GLY A 420 9.60 48.50 11.39
C GLY A 420 8.79 48.54 12.68
N ILE A 421 8.92 49.64 13.43
CA ILE A 421 8.13 49.92 14.62
C ILE A 421 6.64 50.07 14.27
N GLY A 422 6.33 50.77 13.17
CA GLY A 422 4.98 50.86 12.58
C GLY A 422 3.90 51.33 13.56
N GLU A 423 2.67 50.86 13.34
CA GLU A 423 1.59 51.05 14.31
C GLU A 423 1.77 50.10 15.50
N LYS A 424 1.99 50.67 16.69
CA LYS A 424 2.22 49.93 17.93
C LYS A 424 0.91 49.57 18.62
N ASP A 425 0.82 48.37 19.17
CA ASP A 425 -0.32 47.95 20.00
C ASP A 425 0.08 47.63 21.45
N LEU A 426 -0.93 47.50 22.32
CA LEU A 426 -0.75 47.09 23.72
C LEU A 426 -1.03 45.59 23.85
N VAL A 427 -0.01 44.82 24.22
CA VAL A 427 -0.14 43.37 24.49
C VAL A 427 -0.06 43.08 25.98
N LYS A 428 -1.07 42.39 26.51
CA LYS A 428 -1.08 41.92 27.91
C LYS A 428 0.00 40.87 28.13
N ARG A 429 0.95 41.16 29.02
CA ARG A 429 2.04 40.26 29.41
C ARG A 429 2.06 40.06 30.91
N TRP A 430 2.40 38.86 31.36
CA TRP A 430 2.64 38.60 32.77
C TRP A 430 3.91 39.31 33.25
N CYS A 431 3.83 40.01 34.37
CA CYS A 431 4.99 40.50 35.11
C CYS A 431 5.30 39.55 36.28
N LYS A 432 6.44 38.85 36.21
CA LYS A 432 6.86 37.92 37.28
C LYS A 432 7.20 38.64 38.59
N LYS A 433 7.64 39.90 38.53
CA LYS A 433 7.93 40.75 39.71
C LYS A 433 6.64 41.13 40.44
N ASP A 434 5.67 41.65 39.70
CA ASP A 434 4.46 42.27 40.26
C ASP A 434 3.27 41.30 40.37
N LYS A 435 3.44 40.04 39.93
CA LYS A 435 2.45 38.95 39.93
C LYS A 435 1.09 39.33 39.31
N LYS A 436 1.12 40.19 38.29
CA LYS A 436 -0.06 40.67 37.56
C LYS A 436 0.21 40.72 36.06
N PHE A 437 -0.85 40.80 35.27
CA PHE A 437 -0.74 41.24 33.88
C PHE A 437 -0.47 42.76 33.84
N ILE A 438 0.40 43.16 32.93
CA ILE A 438 0.66 44.55 32.56
C ILE A 438 0.51 44.66 31.03
N ASP A 439 0.02 45.80 30.58
CA ASP A 439 0.01 46.13 29.16
C ASP A 439 1.42 46.57 28.74
N VAL A 440 1.92 46.01 27.64
CA VAL A 440 3.26 46.25 27.11
C VAL A 440 3.15 46.74 25.68
N GLU A 441 3.77 47.87 25.40
CA GLU A 441 3.86 48.46 24.06
C GLU A 441 4.64 47.52 23.11
N ARG A 442 4.06 47.19 21.95
CA ARG A 442 4.58 46.20 21.00
C ARG A 442 4.67 46.80 19.59
N PRO A 443 5.86 46.80 18.96
CA PRO A 443 6.07 47.15 17.55
C PRO A 443 5.24 46.31 16.57
N GLU A 444 4.90 46.89 15.43
CA GLU A 444 4.11 46.22 14.39
C GLU A 444 4.80 44.97 13.82
N VAL A 445 6.11 45.03 13.54
CA VAL A 445 6.88 43.85 13.12
C VAL A 445 6.81 42.71 14.15
N VAL A 446 6.75 43.05 15.44
CA VAL A 446 6.60 42.07 16.53
C VAL A 446 5.18 41.55 16.59
N ARG A 447 4.15 42.39 16.36
CA ARG A 447 2.74 41.97 16.25
C ARG A 447 2.57 40.95 15.12
N LYS A 448 3.05 41.28 13.91
CA LYS A 448 2.99 40.44 12.72
C LYS A 448 3.76 39.12 12.86
N TYR A 449 5.03 39.17 13.28
CA TYR A 449 5.85 37.96 13.48
C TYR A 449 5.21 36.97 14.46
N ASN A 450 4.68 37.45 15.60
CA ASN A 450 4.02 36.60 16.59
C ASN A 450 2.67 36.02 16.09
N HIS A 451 2.08 36.54 15.01
CA HIS A 451 0.86 35.99 14.43
C HIS A 451 1.17 34.81 13.50
N ALA A 452 2.08 35.02 12.55
CA ALA A 452 2.30 34.09 11.43
C ALA A 452 3.36 33.00 11.68
N MET A 453 4.34 33.22 12.57
CA MET A 453 5.47 32.29 12.75
C MET A 453 5.04 30.89 13.24
N GLY A 454 3.98 30.81 14.06
CA GLY A 454 3.53 29.58 14.72
C GLY A 454 2.86 28.52 13.82
N GLY A 455 2.87 28.68 12.49
CA GLY A 455 2.24 27.72 11.58
C GLY A 455 2.92 26.34 11.56
N VAL A 456 4.25 26.28 11.64
CA VAL A 456 5.00 25.01 11.72
C VAL A 456 4.80 24.36 13.10
N ASP A 457 4.84 25.14 14.18
CA ASP A 457 4.49 24.69 15.54
C ASP A 457 3.09 24.06 15.60
N LEU A 458 2.10 24.67 14.93
CA LEU A 458 0.73 24.17 14.90
C LEU A 458 0.62 22.84 14.13
N LEU A 459 1.40 22.66 13.05
CA LEU A 459 1.51 21.40 12.32
C LEU A 459 2.13 20.30 13.21
N ASP A 460 3.24 20.61 13.89
CA ASP A 460 3.89 19.69 14.82
C ASP A 460 3.00 19.32 16.00
N GLN A 461 2.25 20.29 16.53
CA GLN A 461 1.25 20.09 17.59
C GLN A 461 0.12 19.17 17.10
N CYS A 462 -0.45 19.41 15.92
CA CYS A 462 -1.50 18.58 15.32
C CYS A 462 -1.02 17.13 15.09
N ILE A 463 0.21 16.95 14.58
CA ILE A 463 0.85 15.65 14.44
C ILE A 463 1.13 15.02 15.82
N SER A 464 1.45 15.81 16.86
CA SER A 464 1.77 15.28 18.18
C SER A 464 0.56 14.63 18.88
N TYR A 465 -0.64 15.19 18.77
CA TYR A 465 -1.83 14.72 19.47
C TYR A 465 -2.21 13.28 19.15
N TYR A 466 -2.06 12.88 17.88
CA TYR A 466 -2.49 11.56 17.38
C TYR A 466 -1.37 10.84 16.62
N ARG A 467 -0.12 11.08 17.03
CA ARG A 467 1.11 10.58 16.38
C ARG A 467 1.09 9.05 16.19
N THR A 468 1.36 8.56 14.98
CA THR A 468 1.39 7.12 14.69
C THR A 468 2.46 6.40 15.50
N PHE A 469 2.07 5.32 16.20
CA PHE A 469 2.96 4.57 17.09
C PHE A 469 3.93 3.66 16.30
N ILE A 470 5.18 4.10 16.15
CA ILE A 470 6.25 3.34 15.49
C ILE A 470 7.41 3.07 16.45
N LYS A 471 7.28 2.00 17.24
CA LYS A 471 8.43 1.34 17.90
C LYS A 471 9.13 0.43 16.89
N SER A 472 10.26 0.89 16.33
CA SER A 472 11.10 0.16 15.37
C SER A 472 12.52 0.74 15.29
N LYS A 473 13.51 -0.10 14.94
CA LYS A 473 14.88 0.34 14.59
C LYS A 473 15.03 0.77 13.12
N LYS A 474 14.00 0.54 12.28
CA LYS A 474 13.98 0.88 10.84
C LYS A 474 13.53 2.34 10.65
N TRP A 475 14.49 3.25 10.42
CA TRP A 475 14.19 4.70 10.29
C TRP A 475 13.24 4.99 9.12
N THR A 476 13.33 4.27 8.00
CA THR A 476 12.44 4.46 6.85
C THR A 476 10.97 4.22 7.23
N LEU A 477 10.69 3.23 8.08
CA LEU A 477 9.34 2.97 8.59
C LEU A 477 8.81 4.14 9.44
N ARG A 478 9.68 4.81 10.21
CA ARG A 478 9.31 6.01 10.98
C ARG A 478 8.94 7.16 10.05
N MET A 479 9.71 7.38 8.99
CA MET A 479 9.47 8.47 8.03
C MET A 479 8.25 8.24 7.14
N ILE A 480 7.97 6.99 6.72
CA ILE A 480 6.76 6.66 5.93
C ILE A 480 5.48 7.00 6.70
N PHE A 481 5.39 6.61 7.97
CA PHE A 481 4.23 6.93 8.79
C PHE A 481 4.20 8.39 9.27
N HIS A 482 5.35 9.06 9.35
CA HIS A 482 5.39 10.52 9.55
C HIS A 482 4.83 11.28 8.32
N ALA A 483 5.16 10.87 7.10
CA ALA A 483 4.53 11.41 5.88
C ALA A 483 3.02 11.12 5.84
N SER A 484 2.57 10.01 6.41
CA SER A 484 1.15 9.67 6.55
C SER A 484 0.44 10.57 7.57
N ASP A 485 1.06 10.82 8.73
CA ASP A 485 0.54 11.75 9.74
C ASP A 485 0.47 13.19 9.18
N LEU A 486 1.49 13.63 8.45
CA LEU A 486 1.53 14.90 7.72
C LEU A 486 0.38 15.01 6.70
N ALA A 487 0.20 14.00 5.84
CA ALA A 487 -0.87 13.99 4.85
C ALA A 487 -2.27 14.08 5.49
N VAL A 488 -2.49 13.40 6.62
CA VAL A 488 -3.77 13.47 7.35
C VAL A 488 -4.02 14.85 7.95
N VAL A 489 -2.99 15.54 8.47
CA VAL A 489 -3.15 16.91 9.00
C VAL A 489 -3.38 17.91 7.87
N GLN A 490 -2.70 17.78 6.72
CA GLN A 490 -2.95 18.64 5.56
C GLN A 490 -4.36 18.43 4.99
N ALA A 491 -4.81 17.19 4.83
CA ALA A 491 -6.19 16.89 4.41
C ALA A 491 -7.24 17.38 5.41
N TYR A 492 -6.92 17.39 6.72
CA TYR A 492 -7.78 17.99 7.74
C TYR A 492 -7.84 19.52 7.62
N ARG A 493 -6.74 20.18 7.23
CA ARG A 493 -6.71 21.62 6.94
C ARG A 493 -7.53 21.99 5.70
N GLU A 494 -7.42 21.23 4.61
CA GLU A 494 -8.29 21.36 3.43
C GLU A 494 -9.77 21.25 3.85
N HIS A 495 -10.13 20.17 4.56
CA HIS A 495 -11.48 19.96 5.10
C HIS A 495 -11.95 21.11 6.03
N GLN A 496 -11.09 21.71 6.85
CA GLN A 496 -11.45 22.88 7.66
C GLN A 496 -11.76 24.11 6.80
N THR A 497 -11.00 24.34 5.73
CA THR A 497 -11.26 25.42 4.76
C THR A 497 -12.58 25.19 4.03
N ASP A 498 -12.85 23.97 3.55
CA ASP A 498 -14.11 23.63 2.88
C ASP A 498 -15.32 23.84 3.80
N ASN A 499 -15.22 23.44 5.08
CA ASN A 499 -16.29 23.68 6.06
C ASN A 499 -16.54 25.17 6.32
N ALA A 500 -15.52 26.03 6.18
CA ALA A 500 -15.69 27.48 6.29
C ALA A 500 -16.36 28.07 5.03
N LEU A 501 -15.90 27.69 3.83
CA LEU A 501 -16.49 28.10 2.55
C LEU A 501 -17.97 27.69 2.44
N LEU A 502 -18.29 26.47 2.86
CA LEU A 502 -19.65 25.91 2.88
C LEU A 502 -20.48 26.34 4.11
N ASN A 503 -19.95 27.24 4.96
CA ASN A 503 -20.61 27.76 6.16
C ASN A 503 -21.17 26.68 7.11
N ILE A 504 -20.47 25.54 7.22
CA ILE A 504 -20.90 24.41 8.05
C ILE A 504 -20.76 24.78 9.53
N ALA A 505 -21.88 24.72 10.26
CA ALA A 505 -21.93 25.03 11.69
C ALA A 505 -20.91 24.20 12.51
N LYS A 506 -20.21 24.83 13.46
CA LYS A 506 -19.09 24.25 14.21
C LYS A 506 -19.40 22.92 14.92
N ASN A 507 -20.65 22.68 15.31
CA ASN A 507 -21.11 21.43 15.92
C ASN A 507 -21.28 20.26 14.93
N LYS A 508 -21.30 20.53 13.62
CA LYS A 508 -21.29 19.54 12.53
C LYS A 508 -19.90 19.29 11.96
N GLN A 509 -18.93 20.17 12.24
CA GLN A 509 -17.54 20.01 11.80
C GLN A 509 -16.85 18.88 12.58
N LEU A 510 -16.13 18.00 11.87
CA LEU A 510 -15.31 16.96 12.51
C LEU A 510 -14.12 17.59 13.23
N THR A 511 -13.81 17.11 14.43
CA THR A 511 -12.51 17.39 15.08
C THR A 511 -11.42 16.50 14.45
N LEU A 512 -10.15 16.89 14.58
CA LEU A 512 -8.99 16.14 14.05
C LEU A 512 -9.02 14.64 14.46
N LEU A 513 -9.46 14.34 15.68
CA LEU A 513 -9.66 12.97 16.17
C LEU A 513 -10.69 12.20 15.31
N HIS A 514 -11.85 12.79 15.06
CA HIS A 514 -12.94 12.15 14.32
C HIS A 514 -12.62 12.03 12.82
N PHE A 515 -12.01 13.07 12.23
CA PHE A 515 -11.52 13.03 10.85
C PHE A 515 -10.48 11.93 10.66
N ARG A 516 -9.45 11.88 11.52
CA ARG A 516 -8.43 10.83 11.51
C ARG A 516 -9.04 9.44 11.72
N ARG A 517 -10.07 9.31 12.57
CA ARG A 517 -10.79 8.04 12.77
C ARG A 517 -11.50 7.59 11.50
N GLN A 518 -12.24 8.48 10.84
CA GLN A 518 -12.91 8.16 9.57
C GLN A 518 -11.91 7.77 8.47
N VAL A 519 -10.77 8.45 8.34
CA VAL A 519 -9.70 8.08 7.39
C VAL A 519 -9.14 6.68 7.71
N ALA A 520 -8.84 6.40 8.99
CA ALA A 520 -8.33 5.11 9.43
C ALA A 520 -9.35 3.97 9.23
N GLU A 521 -10.62 4.18 9.60
CA GLU A 521 -11.74 3.25 9.40
C GLU A 521 -11.98 2.99 7.91
N SER A 522 -11.94 4.03 7.07
CA SER A 522 -12.08 3.90 5.61
C SER A 522 -10.98 3.05 5.00
N LEU A 523 -9.71 3.30 5.34
CA LEU A 523 -8.57 2.52 4.84
C LEU A 523 -8.59 1.05 5.29
N VAL A 524 -9.26 0.72 6.41
CA VAL A 524 -9.35 -0.64 6.94
C VAL A 524 -10.57 -1.41 6.40
N LEU A 525 -11.67 -0.72 6.11
CA LEU A 525 -12.96 -1.34 5.80
C LEU A 525 -13.38 -1.23 4.32
N ARG A 526 -12.75 -0.35 3.53
CA ARG A 526 -13.01 -0.24 2.09
C ARG A 526 -12.71 -1.58 1.39
N ASN A 527 -13.59 -1.94 0.46
CA ASN A 527 -13.53 -3.19 -0.31
C ASN A 527 -13.61 -4.49 0.53
N LYS A 528 -14.09 -4.46 1.78
CA LYS A 528 -14.44 -5.69 2.51
C LYS A 528 -15.75 -6.28 1.96
N ILE A 529 -15.65 -7.26 1.06
CA ILE A 529 -16.74 -8.20 0.80
C ILE A 529 -17.03 -8.94 2.11
N ILE A 530 -18.28 -8.88 2.59
CA ILE A 530 -18.71 -9.62 3.80
C ILE A 530 -18.91 -11.09 3.42
N ILE A 531 -17.79 -11.80 3.26
CA ILE A 531 -17.80 -13.25 3.03
C ILE A 531 -18.25 -13.92 4.33
N GLY A 532 -19.51 -14.39 4.35
CA GLY A 532 -20.05 -15.17 5.46
C GLY A 532 -19.11 -16.34 5.81
N LYS A 533 -18.81 -16.50 7.11
CA LYS A 533 -17.79 -17.44 7.60
C LYS A 533 -18.14 -18.89 7.21
N ARG A 534 -17.54 -19.40 6.12
CA ARG A 534 -17.66 -20.82 5.71
C ARG A 534 -17.23 -21.73 6.87
N GLY A 535 -18.15 -22.59 7.31
CA GLY A 535 -17.86 -23.61 8.32
C GLY A 535 -16.90 -24.69 7.80
N ARG A 536 -16.21 -25.36 8.73
CA ARG A 536 -15.30 -26.48 8.42
C ARG A 536 -16.05 -27.82 8.61
N PRO A 537 -15.90 -28.82 7.72
CA PRO A 537 -16.57 -30.12 7.85
C PRO A 537 -16.16 -30.92 9.10
N SER A 538 -17.03 -31.83 9.51
CA SER A 538 -16.88 -32.69 10.69
C SER A 538 -15.88 -33.84 10.50
N GLY A 539 -15.30 -34.31 11.60
CA GLY A 539 -14.43 -35.49 11.67
C GLY A 539 -14.48 -36.12 13.07
N SER A 540 -14.23 -37.43 13.17
CA SER A 540 -14.57 -38.30 14.31
C SER A 540 -13.68 -38.15 15.57
N SER A 541 -14.20 -38.69 16.67
CA SER A 541 -13.52 -39.08 17.94
C SER A 541 -13.50 -40.62 18.00
N PRO A 542 -12.82 -41.34 18.94
CA PRO A 542 -12.36 -40.99 20.30
C PRO A 542 -10.83 -41.27 20.49
N ILE A 543 -10.19 -41.39 21.66
CA ILE A 543 -10.59 -41.36 23.10
C ILE A 543 -9.71 -40.29 23.86
N PRO A 544 -9.32 -40.31 25.17
CA PRO A 544 -8.79 -39.11 25.85
C PRO A 544 -7.33 -39.21 26.36
N GLN A 545 -6.59 -38.09 26.28
CA GLN A 545 -5.55 -37.70 27.25
C GLN A 545 -5.68 -36.18 27.57
N ILE A 546 -5.02 -35.73 28.65
CA ILE A 546 -5.23 -34.42 29.29
C ILE A 546 -4.74 -33.26 28.39
N ILE A 547 -5.59 -32.26 28.12
CA ILE A 547 -5.23 -31.09 27.27
C ILE A 547 -5.70 -29.76 27.94
N PRO A 548 -4.93 -28.64 27.85
CA PRO A 548 -5.18 -27.42 28.64
C PRO A 548 -6.33 -26.51 28.16
N ARG A 549 -6.37 -25.29 28.75
CA ARG A 549 -7.26 -24.16 28.38
C ARG A 549 -7.34 -23.99 26.85
N ARG A 550 -8.54 -24.08 26.27
CA ARG A 550 -8.75 -23.89 24.83
C ARG A 550 -8.50 -22.43 24.42
N PRO A 551 -7.65 -22.15 23.41
CA PRO A 551 -7.54 -20.81 22.85
C PRO A 551 -8.88 -20.36 22.23
N GLY A 552 -9.23 -19.09 22.42
CA GLY A 552 -10.34 -18.43 21.70
C GLY A 552 -11.69 -18.33 22.43
N GLU A 553 -11.92 -19.03 23.55
CA GLU A 553 -13.15 -18.81 24.35
C GLU A 553 -12.94 -17.70 25.38
N VAL A 554 -13.30 -16.47 25.02
CA VAL A 554 -13.39 -15.35 25.97
C VAL A 554 -14.54 -15.62 26.95
N ARG A 555 -14.21 -15.78 28.24
CA ARG A 555 -15.15 -15.60 29.33
C ARG A 555 -15.07 -14.14 29.80
N PRO A 556 -16.18 -13.49 30.19
CA PRO A 556 -16.10 -12.23 30.94
C PRO A 556 -15.33 -12.45 32.25
N VAL A 557 -14.71 -11.38 32.76
CA VAL A 557 -14.13 -11.38 34.11
C VAL A 557 -15.24 -11.54 35.17
N ALA A 558 -14.87 -12.01 36.35
CA ALA A 558 -15.84 -12.36 37.41
C ALA A 558 -16.75 -11.18 37.77
N ASP A 559 -16.20 -9.97 37.82
CA ASP A 559 -16.91 -8.73 38.17
C ASP A 559 -18.05 -8.46 37.18
N ILE A 560 -17.80 -8.57 35.87
CA ILE A 560 -18.81 -8.41 34.82
C ILE A 560 -19.81 -9.57 34.80
N ALA A 561 -19.41 -10.76 35.23
CA ALA A 561 -20.32 -11.90 35.34
C ALA A 561 -21.29 -11.76 36.52
N ARG A 562 -20.87 -11.11 37.62
CA ARG A 562 -21.57 -11.12 38.93
C ARG A 562 -22.12 -9.77 39.39
N ASP A 563 -21.99 -8.72 38.58
CA ASP A 563 -22.53 -7.38 38.89
C ASP A 563 -24.08 -7.29 38.93
N GLY A 564 -24.82 -8.39 38.76
CA GLY A 564 -26.28 -8.47 38.91
C GLY A 564 -27.12 -7.73 37.85
N VAL A 565 -26.52 -6.86 37.04
CA VAL A 565 -27.24 -5.91 36.18
C VAL A 565 -27.27 -6.37 34.72
N GLY A 566 -28.47 -6.62 34.17
CA GLY A 566 -28.68 -6.86 32.74
C GLY A 566 -28.41 -8.30 32.24
N HIS A 567 -28.27 -9.25 33.15
CA HIS A 567 -28.03 -10.67 32.82
C HIS A 567 -29.34 -11.41 32.47
N PHE A 568 -29.91 -11.10 31.31
CA PHE A 568 -31.14 -11.75 30.86
C PHE A 568 -30.88 -13.02 30.04
N PRO A 569 -31.67 -14.10 30.22
CA PRO A 569 -31.63 -15.28 29.37
C PRO A 569 -32.35 -15.04 28.05
N ALA A 570 -31.72 -15.42 26.93
CA ALA A 570 -32.34 -15.49 25.61
C ALA A 570 -32.07 -16.85 24.97
N HIS A 571 -32.95 -17.29 24.06
CA HIS A 571 -32.66 -18.42 23.18
C HIS A 571 -31.70 -17.99 22.06
N ASP A 572 -30.62 -18.74 21.87
CA ASP A 572 -29.81 -18.70 20.66
C ASP A 572 -30.47 -19.57 19.59
N GLU A 573 -30.67 -19.02 18.39
CA GLU A 573 -31.27 -19.71 17.24
C GLU A 573 -30.34 -20.81 16.68
N GLY A 574 -29.04 -20.75 17.00
CA GLY A 574 -28.05 -21.74 16.61
C GLY A 574 -28.15 -23.09 17.35
N LEU A 575 -27.22 -23.98 17.03
CA LEU A 575 -27.08 -25.28 17.70
C LEU A 575 -26.68 -25.09 19.17
N GLY A 576 -27.56 -25.53 20.08
CA GLY A 576 -27.38 -25.40 21.53
C GLY A 576 -26.05 -25.95 22.04
N THR A 577 -25.20 -25.08 22.55
CA THR A 577 -23.83 -25.42 22.96
C THR A 577 -23.77 -26.02 24.36
N ARG A 578 -22.60 -26.50 24.81
CA ARG A 578 -22.42 -26.99 26.18
C ARG A 578 -22.44 -25.80 27.16
N CYS A 579 -23.19 -25.95 28.24
CA CYS A 579 -23.25 -25.00 29.36
C CYS A 579 -21.84 -24.66 29.87
N LYS A 580 -21.58 -23.36 30.05
CA LYS A 580 -20.27 -22.82 30.43
C LYS A 580 -20.01 -22.82 31.95
N MET A 581 -21.01 -23.15 32.76
CA MET A 581 -20.85 -23.31 34.21
C MET A 581 -19.86 -24.43 34.54
N VAL A 582 -19.01 -24.21 35.55
CA VAL A 582 -18.02 -25.20 36.00
C VAL A 582 -18.74 -26.46 36.48
N GLY A 583 -18.16 -27.64 36.23
CA GLY A 583 -18.77 -28.95 36.52
C GLY A 583 -19.91 -29.37 35.56
N CYS A 584 -20.65 -28.43 34.95
CA CYS A 584 -21.83 -28.78 34.15
C CYS A 584 -21.48 -29.52 32.85
N LYS A 585 -22.25 -30.59 32.57
CA LYS A 585 -22.15 -31.40 31.32
C LYS A 585 -23.32 -31.17 30.34
N GLY A 586 -24.36 -30.44 30.75
CA GLY A 586 -25.55 -30.21 29.93
C GLY A 586 -25.31 -29.35 28.67
N ARG A 587 -26.13 -29.57 27.64
CA ARG A 587 -26.28 -28.64 26.51
C ARG A 587 -27.47 -27.71 26.76
N THR A 588 -27.45 -26.54 26.13
CA THR A 588 -28.45 -25.48 26.31
C THR A 588 -28.48 -24.57 25.10
N ARG A 589 -29.68 -24.09 24.72
CA ARG A 589 -29.84 -22.96 23.80
C ARG A 589 -29.98 -21.62 24.54
N ILE A 590 -30.09 -21.64 25.86
CA ILE A 590 -30.19 -20.43 26.68
C ILE A 590 -28.81 -19.77 26.82
N LYS A 591 -28.76 -18.48 26.56
CA LYS A 591 -27.56 -17.65 26.49
C LYS A 591 -27.79 -16.33 27.23
N CYS A 592 -26.83 -15.86 28.00
CA CYS A 592 -26.91 -14.54 28.63
C CYS A 592 -26.75 -13.44 27.56
N ILE A 593 -27.70 -12.49 27.50
CA ILE A 593 -27.65 -11.37 26.54
C ILE A 593 -26.39 -10.52 26.75
N LYS A 594 -25.99 -10.29 28.00
CA LYS A 594 -24.81 -9.50 28.37
C LYS A 594 -23.51 -10.29 28.20
N CYS A 595 -23.34 -11.38 28.95
CA CYS A 595 -22.10 -12.17 28.95
C CYS A 595 -21.88 -13.05 27.71
N LYS A 596 -22.88 -13.20 26.82
CA LYS A 596 -22.89 -14.07 25.61
C LYS A 596 -22.57 -15.55 25.84
N VAL A 597 -22.45 -16.00 27.09
CA VAL A 597 -22.23 -17.41 27.47
C VAL A 597 -23.52 -18.21 27.50
N HIS A 598 -23.43 -19.48 27.11
CA HIS A 598 -24.53 -20.45 27.16
C HIS A 598 -24.60 -21.12 28.53
N LEU A 599 -25.78 -21.13 29.15
CA LEU A 599 -25.99 -21.65 30.52
C LEU A 599 -27.29 -22.46 30.60
N CYS A 600 -27.34 -23.52 31.40
CA CYS A 600 -28.58 -24.28 31.60
C CYS A 600 -29.56 -23.45 32.42
N LEU A 601 -30.79 -23.35 31.93
CA LEU A 601 -31.95 -22.82 32.64
C LEU A 601 -33.10 -23.80 32.36
N THR A 602 -33.16 -24.87 33.14
CA THR A 602 -34.23 -25.88 33.12
C THR A 602 -34.71 -26.12 34.54
N LYS A 603 -35.90 -26.74 34.69
CA LYS A 603 -36.54 -27.00 36.00
C LYS A 603 -35.58 -27.58 37.05
N ASP A 604 -34.73 -28.51 36.63
CA ASP A 604 -33.82 -29.25 37.51
C ASP A 604 -32.40 -28.66 37.57
N LYS A 605 -32.07 -27.67 36.71
CA LYS A 605 -30.70 -27.13 36.54
C LYS A 605 -30.71 -25.65 36.17
N ASN A 606 -30.67 -24.78 37.18
CA ASN A 606 -30.48 -23.34 37.02
C ASN A 606 -28.99 -22.94 37.11
N CYS A 607 -28.20 -23.39 36.12
CA CYS A 607 -26.81 -22.94 35.95
C CYS A 607 -26.72 -21.50 35.42
N PHE A 608 -27.83 -20.87 35.04
CA PHE A 608 -27.86 -19.46 34.67
C PHE A 608 -27.70 -18.57 35.90
N LEU A 609 -28.50 -18.80 36.94
CA LEU A 609 -28.40 -18.07 38.21
C LEU A 609 -27.03 -18.30 38.87
N ALA A 610 -26.61 -19.56 39.01
CA ALA A 610 -25.35 -19.94 39.67
C ALA A 610 -24.05 -19.52 38.93
N PHE A 611 -24.15 -18.85 37.79
CA PHE A 611 -23.01 -18.24 37.08
C PHE A 611 -22.91 -16.73 37.29
N HIS A 612 -24.05 -16.06 37.57
CA HIS A 612 -24.12 -14.61 37.79
C HIS A 612 -24.30 -14.24 39.28
N LEU A 613 -24.20 -15.24 40.16
CA LEU A 613 -23.93 -15.12 41.61
C LEU A 613 -22.49 -15.57 41.89
#